data_AF-A0A849E2Z3-F1
#
_entry.id   AF-A0A849E2Z3-F1
#
_cell.length_a   1.000
_cell.length_b   1.000
_cell.length_c   1.000
_cell.angle_alpha   90.00
_cell.angle_beta   90.00
_cell.angle_gamma   90.00
#
_symmetry.space_group_name_H-M   'P 1'
#
loop_
_entity.id
_entity.type
_entity.pdbx_description
1 polymer ?
#
loop_
_entity_poly.entity_id
_entity_poly.type
_entity_poly.pdbx_seq_one_letter_code
_entity_poly.pdbx_strand_id
1 'polypeptide(L)' 'ILQSDDEHLSMFIENPYQENQDPESKGNQVAVENIKKRLELLYGDASALHMHQKPNAYQVEVKLPKQLTNENISR' A
#
# COMPACT_ATOMS: atom_id res chain seq x y z
N ILE A 1 4.90 10.71 -3.80
CA ILE A 1 6.03 11.22 -2.98
C ILE A 1 6.78 10.01 -2.44
N LEU A 2 8.10 10.01 -2.51
CA LEU A 2 8.95 8.94 -1.96
C LEU A 2 9.81 9.55 -0.85
N GLN A 3 9.83 8.90 0.31
CA GLN A 3 10.62 9.28 1.47
C GLN A 3 11.36 8.05 1.98
N SER A 4 12.52 8.27 2.59
CA SER A 4 13.32 7.17 3.10
C SER A 4 14.04 7.61 4.37
N ASP A 5 13.98 6.77 5.40
CA ASP A 5 14.83 6.85 6.59
C ASP A 5 15.87 5.72 6.56
N ASP A 6 16.69 5.56 7.60
CA ASP A 6 17.76 4.56 7.61
C ASP A 6 17.26 3.11 7.47
N GLU A 7 16.04 2.82 7.95
CA GLU A 7 15.49 1.47 8.02
C GLU A 7 14.39 1.21 7.00
N HIS A 8 13.69 2.25 6.54
CA HIS A 8 12.47 2.13 5.76
C HIS A 8 12.45 3.01 4.50
N LEU A 9 11.65 2.55 3.55
CA LEU A 9 11.20 3.29 2.38
C LEU A 9 9.70 3.51 2.49
N SER A 10 9.28 4.78 2.48
CA SER A 10 7.88 5.18 2.50
C SER A 10 7.49 5.76 1.16
N MET A 11 6.44 5.24 0.55
CA MET A 11 5.89 5.73 -0.70
C MET A 11 4.45 6.14 -0.52
N PHE A 12 4.16 7.36 -0.95
CA PHE A 12 2.84 7.95 -0.97
C PHE A 12 2.40 8.15 -2.41
N ILE A 13 1.24 7.59 -2.76
CA ILE A 13 0.63 7.69 -4.07
C ILE A 13 -0.75 8.30 -3.86
N GLU A 14 -1.04 9.38 -4.57
CA GLU A 14 -2.38 9.96 -4.62
C GLU A 14 -2.83 9.98 -6.08
N ASN A 15 -3.98 9.39 -6.35
CA ASN A 15 -4.60 9.37 -7.67
C ASN A 15 -5.91 10.17 -7.60
N PRO A 16 -6.03 11.31 -8.28
CA PRO A 16 -7.28 12.05 -8.32
C PRO A 16 -8.36 11.23 -9.04
N TYR A 17 -9.60 11.30 -8.57
CA TYR A 17 -10.77 10.75 -9.24
C TYR A 17 -11.96 11.71 -9.11
N GLN A 18 -12.91 11.65 -10.02
CA GLN A 18 -14.14 12.43 -9.93
C GLN A 18 -15.25 11.57 -9.30
N GLU A 19 -15.90 12.07 -8.26
CA GLU A 19 -17.02 11.37 -7.57
C GLU A 19 -18.20 11.02 -8.49
N ASN A 20 -18.32 11.70 -9.63
CA ASN A 20 -19.41 11.52 -10.60
C ASN A 20 -19.13 10.45 -11.68
N GLN A 21 -18.04 9.70 -11.58
CA GLN A 21 -17.82 8.52 -12.43
C GLN A 21 -18.58 7.35 -11.82
N ASP A 22 -19.30 6.59 -12.65
CA ASP A 22 -20.23 5.52 -12.26
C ASP A 22 -19.81 4.72 -11.01
N PRO A 23 -20.77 4.29 -10.16
CA PRO A 23 -20.48 3.52 -8.95
C PRO A 23 -19.77 2.17 -9.21
N GLU A 24 -19.65 1.76 -10.47
CA GLU A 24 -18.85 0.61 -10.94
C GLU A 24 -17.34 0.89 -10.99
N SER A 25 -16.89 2.14 -10.85
CA SER A 25 -15.46 2.50 -10.73
C SER A 25 -14.87 2.21 -9.34
N LYS A 26 -15.57 1.43 -8.50
CA LYS A 26 -15.00 0.81 -7.30
C LYS A 26 -13.86 -0.12 -7.72
N GLY A 27 -12.67 0.48 -7.86
CA GLY A 27 -11.41 -0.20 -8.12
C GLY A 27 -11.31 -1.45 -7.27
N ASN A 28 -11.10 -2.56 -7.97
CA ASN A 28 -11.31 -3.93 -7.52
C ASN A 28 -10.74 -4.20 -6.11
N GLN A 29 -11.60 -4.51 -5.13
CA GLN A 29 -11.18 -4.94 -3.78
C GLN A 29 -10.13 -6.08 -3.85
N VAL A 30 -10.24 -6.92 -4.88
CA VAL A 30 -9.29 -8.01 -5.17
C VAL A 30 -7.88 -7.49 -5.43
N ALA A 31 -7.71 -6.34 -6.10
CA ALA A 31 -6.38 -5.78 -6.36
C ALA A 31 -5.71 -5.33 -5.06
N VAL A 32 -6.48 -4.69 -4.17
CA VAL A 32 -6.01 -4.28 -2.84
C VAL A 32 -5.63 -5.48 -1.99
N GLU A 33 -6.48 -6.50 -1.96
CA GLU A 33 -6.21 -7.74 -1.23
C GLU A 33 -4.97 -8.45 -1.75
N ASN A 34 -4.77 -8.48 -3.07
CA ASN A 34 -3.58 -9.07 -3.67
C ASN A 34 -2.31 -8.32 -3.27
N ILE A 35 -2.35 -6.99 -3.22
CA ILE A 35 -1.20 -6.20 -2.76
C ILE A 35 -0.92 -6.50 -1.29
N LYS A 36 -1.95 -6.49 -0.42
CA LYS A 36 -1.79 -6.82 1.00
C LYS A 36 -1.16 -8.19 1.22
N LYS A 37 -1.70 -9.23 0.57
CA LYS A 37 -1.17 -10.61 0.66
C LYS A 37 0.27 -10.69 0.18
N ARG A 38 0.63 -9.99 -0.90
CA ARG A 38 2.01 -9.97 -1.39
C ARG A 38 2.95 -9.27 -0.42
N LEU A 39 2.52 -8.17 0.18
CA LEU A 39 3.31 -7.46 1.19
C LEU A 39 3.51 -8.32 2.44
N GLU A 40 2.47 -9.00 2.91
CA GLU A 40 2.54 -9.95 4.02
C GLU A 40 3.50 -11.12 3.71
N LEU A 41 3.42 -11.71 2.52
CA LEU A 41 4.33 -12.81 2.12
C LEU A 41 5.80 -12.38 2.00
N LEU A 42 6.05 -11.15 1.57
CA LEU A 42 7.41 -10.66 1.34
C LEU A 42 8.05 -10.07 2.59
N TYR A 43 7.27 -9.38 3.41
CA TYR A 43 7.75 -8.52 4.50
C TYR A 43 7.15 -8.87 5.87
N GLY A 44 6.12 -9.72 5.92
CA GLY A 44 5.36 -9.99 7.15
C GLY A 44 4.85 -8.71 7.79
N ASP A 45 4.95 -8.66 9.12
CA ASP A 45 4.54 -7.53 9.95
C ASP A 45 5.45 -6.29 9.81
N ALA A 46 6.57 -6.39 9.08
CA ALA A 46 7.51 -5.28 8.89
C ALA A 46 7.05 -4.28 7.80
N SER A 47 5.96 -4.59 7.08
CA SER A 47 5.36 -3.66 6.10
C SER A 47 4.05 -3.08 6.59
N ALA A 48 3.75 -1.85 6.14
CA ALA A 48 2.45 -1.22 6.38
C ALA A 48 1.86 -0.71 5.06
N LEU A 49 0.55 -0.90 4.88
CA LEU A 49 -0.23 -0.38 3.77
C LEU A 49 -1.47 0.31 4.31
N HIS A 50 -1.56 1.62 4.11
CA HIS A 50 -2.72 2.44 4.44
C HIS A 50 -3.36 2.96 3.16
N MET A 51 -4.69 2.88 3.09
CA MET A 51 -5.45 3.33 1.93
C MET A 51 -6.63 4.16 2.41
N HIS A 52 -6.77 5.34 1.83
CA HIS A 52 -7.81 6.29 2.20
C HIS A 52 -8.49 6.82 0.95
N GLN A 53 -9.80 6.68 0.91
CA GLN A 53 -10.61 7.35 -0.10
C GLN A 53 -10.98 8.75 0.42
N LYS A 54 -10.64 9.78 -0.35
CA LYS A 54 -11.03 11.17 -0.13
C LYS A 54 -12.06 11.58 -1.19
N PRO A 55 -12.85 12.64 -0.98
CA PRO A 55 -13.91 13.07 -1.90
C PRO A 55 -13.52 13.33 -3.37
N ASN A 56 -12.24 13.38 -3.74
CA ASN A 56 -11.78 13.50 -5.14
C ASN A 56 -10.43 12.81 -5.38
N ALA A 57 -10.02 11.92 -4.49
CA ALA A 57 -8.70 11.31 -4.58
C ALA A 57 -8.65 9.98 -3.85
N TYR A 58 -7.87 9.06 -4.40
CA TYR A 58 -7.50 7.83 -3.74
C TYR A 58 -6.07 7.96 -3.27
N GLN A 59 -5.85 7.79 -1.97
CA GLN A 59 -4.54 7.88 -1.36
C GLN A 59 -4.08 6.50 -0.91
N VAL A 60 -2.84 6.18 -1.21
CA VAL A 60 -2.14 4.98 -0.77
C VAL A 60 -0.83 5.39 -0.13
N GLU A 61 -0.57 4.86 1.05
CA GLU A 61 0.70 4.96 1.73
C GLU A 61 1.23 3.55 1.98
N VAL A 62 2.45 3.30 1.55
CA VAL A 62 3.16 2.04 1.80
C VAL A 62 4.48 2.32 2.47
N LYS A 63 4.78 1.57 3.53
CA LYS A 63 6.05 1.59 4.23
C LYS A 63 6.67 0.20 4.17
N LEU A 64 7.89 0.13 3.66
CA LEU A 64 8.65 -1.11 3.45
C LEU A 64 9.98 -1.03 4.19
N PRO A 65 10.47 -2.12 4.79
CA PRO A 65 11.81 -2.17 5.33
C PRO A 65 12.84 -2.26 4.18
N LYS A 66 13.99 -1.61 4.32
CA LYS A 66 15.09 -1.68 3.34
C LYS A 66 15.84 -3.00 3.36
N GLN A 67 15.81 -3.68 4.50
CA GLN A 67 16.44 -4.97 4.70
C GLN A 67 15.40 -5.97 5.19
N LEU A 68 15.38 -7.13 4.53
CA LEU A 68 14.61 -8.28 4.99
C LEU A 68 15.51 -9.04 5.97
N THR A 69 15.20 -8.99 7.26
CA THR A 69 15.80 -9.94 8.20
C THR A 69 15.23 -11.32 7.89
N ASN A 70 16.11 -12.29 7.61
CA ASN A 70 15.77 -13.66 7.22
C ASN A 70 14.86 -14.42 8.22
N GLU A 71 14.57 -13.84 9.39
CA GLU A 71 13.68 -14.41 10.40
C GLU A 71 12.18 -14.35 10.00
N ASN A 72 11.82 -13.54 9.01
CA ASN A 72 10.41 -13.32 8.63
C ASN A 72 9.86 -14.30 7.57
N ILE A 73 10.70 -15.17 6.99
CA ILE A 73 10.30 -16.11 5.91
C ILE A 73 9.98 -17.52 6.49
N SER A 74 10.00 -17.70 7.81
CA SER A 74 9.88 -19.02 8.46
C SER A 74 8.79 -19.13 9.53
N ARG A 75 7.76 -18.28 9.52
CA ARG A 75 6.56 -18.47 10.35
C ARG A 75 5.31 -18.73 9.52
#